data_AF-A0A916U632-F1
#
_entry.id   AF-A0A916U632-F1
#
_cell.length_a   1.000
_cell.length_b   1.000
_cell.length_c   1.000
_cell.angle_alpha   90.00
_cell.angle_beta   90.00
_cell.angle_gamma   90.00
#
_symmetry.space_group_name_H-M   'P 1'
#
loop_
_entity.id
_entity.type
_entity.pdbx_description
1 polymer ?
#
loop_
_entity_poly.entity_id
_entity_poly.type
_entity_poly.pdbx_seq_one_letter_code
_entity_poly.pdbx_strand_id
1 'polypeptide(L)'
;MVAVPSPDQESPTWPRVFRIPPLIIVILAIAMVVAAWFAVFAVDIWGWLPREGAIPIWMALFNEGLVEIAQWIFIALFVVGAGYLAGMYRFTEYAGIARFYLVLSIGFAFILIEEAGDVRLILAEAIGRWYGYEILGFHYHVVGTLPVMAFLAFFPVYALVRYGRHVWQCSSARWYLVAMYGIYAGSQLGAQTSHIEGWYAHFGNWLNINIFGSRLPEPWGMEPGEIAYLFIDNVVEESLELIAAGALFAMLLATISDLRKNRVSVRVQQDMEALQNLEAQQS
;
A
#
# COMPACT_ATOMS: atom_id res chain seq x y z
N MET A 1 -17.07 33.60 -6.81
CA MET A 1 -16.08 33.88 -5.74
C MET A 1 -16.49 33.07 -4.53
N VAL A 2 -15.67 32.09 -4.12
CA VAL A 2 -15.91 31.33 -2.89
C VAL A 2 -15.34 32.17 -1.75
N ALA A 3 -16.17 32.53 -0.77
CA ALA A 3 -15.73 33.31 0.37
C ALA A 3 -14.59 32.56 1.08
N VAL A 4 -13.44 33.22 1.25
CA VAL A 4 -12.35 32.70 2.07
C VAL A 4 -12.87 32.71 3.51
N PRO A 5 -12.95 31.56 4.19
CA PRO A 5 -13.45 31.51 5.55
C PRO A 5 -12.60 32.39 6.47
N SER A 6 -13.27 33.19 7.30
CA SER A 6 -12.64 34.00 8.34
C SER A 6 -11.80 33.11 9.29
N PRO A 7 -10.62 33.56 9.77
CA PRO A 7 -9.81 32.84 10.75
C PRO A 7 -10.54 32.52 12.07
N ASP A 8 -11.69 33.16 12.33
CA ASP A 8 -12.55 32.89 13.50
C ASP A 8 -13.59 31.77 13.26
N GLN A 9 -13.61 31.13 12.09
CA GLN A 9 -14.47 29.96 11.89
C GLN A 9 -13.98 28.79 12.75
N GLU A 10 -14.87 28.34 13.65
CA GLU A 10 -14.66 27.17 14.49
C GLU A 10 -14.01 26.04 13.68
N SER A 11 -12.86 25.56 14.16
CA SER A 11 -12.11 24.50 13.50
C SER A 11 -13.07 23.35 13.15
N PRO A 12 -13.09 22.85 11.90
CA PRO A 12 -14.02 21.82 11.49
C PRO A 12 -13.96 20.64 12.46
N THR A 13 -15.12 20.18 12.91
CA THR A 13 -15.21 19.08 13.87
C THR A 13 -14.77 17.78 13.19
N TRP A 14 -13.48 17.45 13.38
CA TRP A 14 -12.90 16.27 12.77
C TRP A 14 -13.59 14.98 13.27
N PRO A 15 -13.97 14.08 12.34
CA PRO A 15 -14.41 12.72 12.66
C PRO A 15 -13.48 12.02 13.65
N ARG A 16 -14.05 11.21 14.56
CA ARG A 16 -13.28 10.54 15.63
C ARG A 16 -12.17 9.64 15.09
N VAL A 17 -12.40 8.98 13.95
CA VAL A 17 -11.41 8.13 13.27
C VAL A 17 -10.11 8.89 12.94
N PHE A 18 -10.21 10.18 12.58
CA PHE A 18 -9.05 11.02 12.29
C PHE A 18 -8.32 11.55 13.54
N ARG A 19 -8.70 11.07 14.73
CA ARG A 19 -8.03 11.36 16.00
C ARG A 19 -7.17 10.20 16.49
N ILE A 20 -7.22 9.05 15.81
CA ILE A 20 -6.41 7.89 16.15
C ILE A 20 -4.93 8.25 15.92
N PRO A 21 -4.04 8.01 16.89
CA PRO A 21 -2.60 8.17 16.70
C PRO A 21 -2.10 7.31 15.52
N PRO A 22 -1.37 7.89 14.55
CA PRO A 22 -0.86 7.16 13.37
C PRO A 22 -0.07 5.90 13.71
N LEU A 23 0.75 5.98 14.77
CA LEU A 23 1.58 4.86 15.23
C LEU A 23 0.74 3.63 15.63
N ILE A 24 -0.47 3.83 16.15
CA ILE A 24 -1.34 2.71 16.51
C ILE A 24 -1.74 1.92 15.27
N ILE A 25 -1.99 2.57 14.13
CA ILE A 25 -2.32 1.87 12.88
C ILE A 25 -1.17 0.97 12.43
N VAL A 26 0.07 1.47 12.47
CA VAL A 26 1.25 0.68 12.10
C VAL A 26 1.48 -0.47 13.07
N ILE A 27 1.34 -0.23 14.39
CA ILE A 27 1.44 -1.28 15.41
C ILE A 27 0.38 -2.36 15.16
N LEU A 28 -0.86 -1.99 14.83
CA LEU A 28 -1.93 -2.95 14.54
C LEU A 28 -1.62 -3.80 13.31
N ALA A 29 -1.15 -3.18 12.21
CA ALA A 29 -0.73 -3.92 11.02
C ALA A 29 0.39 -4.91 11.33
N ILE A 30 1.45 -4.46 12.01
CA ILE A 30 2.58 -5.33 12.41
C ILE A 30 2.11 -6.43 13.36
N ALA A 31 1.29 -6.11 14.37
CA ALA A 31 0.79 -7.09 15.32
C ALA A 31 -0.06 -8.16 14.63
N MET A 32 -0.85 -7.78 13.62
CA MET A 32 -1.63 -8.71 12.82
C MET A 32 -0.73 -9.64 12.00
N VAL A 33 0.27 -9.10 11.31
CA VAL A 33 1.28 -9.90 10.59
C VAL A 33 1.98 -10.87 11.55
N VAL A 34 2.49 -10.37 12.70
CA VAL A 34 3.17 -11.21 13.70
C VAL A 34 2.24 -12.30 14.25
N ALA A 35 0.97 -11.99 14.52
CA ALA A 35 -0.01 -12.97 14.98
C ALA A 35 -0.32 -14.02 13.91
N ALA A 36 -0.45 -13.62 12.64
CA ALA A 36 -0.66 -14.54 11.52
C ALA A 36 0.55 -15.47 11.34
N TRP A 37 1.76 -14.91 11.32
CA TRP A 37 3.01 -15.68 11.31
C TRP A 37 3.14 -16.63 12.49
N PHE A 38 2.80 -16.17 13.70
CA PHE A 38 2.79 -17.04 14.88
C PHE A 38 1.80 -18.20 14.72
N ALA A 39 0.61 -17.97 14.17
CA ALA A 39 -0.36 -19.01 13.88
C ALA A 39 0.17 -20.02 12.85
N VAL A 40 0.84 -19.54 11.79
CA VAL A 40 1.54 -20.39 10.82
C VAL A 40 2.59 -21.25 11.51
N PHE A 41 3.50 -20.68 12.30
CA PHE A 41 4.51 -21.46 13.01
C PHE A 41 3.90 -22.47 13.98
N ALA A 42 2.94 -22.05 14.80
CA ALA A 42 2.27 -22.87 15.80
C ALA A 42 1.57 -24.08 15.18
N VAL A 43 0.77 -23.84 14.14
CA VAL A 43 -0.09 -24.88 13.56
C VAL A 43 0.62 -25.63 12.44
N ASP A 44 1.27 -24.91 11.52
CA ASP A 44 1.79 -25.48 10.28
C ASP A 44 3.15 -26.13 10.46
N ILE A 45 3.98 -25.56 11.32
CA ILE A 45 5.39 -25.98 11.47
C ILE A 45 5.59 -26.81 12.74
N TRP A 46 4.97 -26.42 13.86
CA TRP A 46 5.08 -27.12 15.14
C TRP A 46 3.96 -28.13 15.41
N GLY A 47 2.89 -28.11 14.61
CA GLY A 47 1.81 -29.08 14.71
C GLY A 47 1.02 -29.02 16.02
N TRP A 48 0.83 -27.82 16.61
CA TRP A 48 0.08 -27.65 17.85
C TRP A 48 -1.40 -28.02 17.73
N LEU A 49 -1.95 -28.03 16.51
CA LEU A 49 -3.32 -28.46 16.23
C LEU A 49 -3.31 -29.59 15.19
N PRO A 50 -4.13 -30.65 15.38
CA PRO A 50 -4.29 -31.71 14.39
C PRO A 50 -4.92 -31.18 13.09
N ARG A 51 -4.49 -31.71 11.94
CA ARG A 51 -4.78 -31.17 10.60
C ARG A 51 -5.39 -32.15 9.62
N GLU A 52 -6.07 -33.19 10.08
CA GLU A 52 -6.62 -34.21 9.19
C GLU A 52 -7.57 -33.58 8.16
N GLY A 53 -7.11 -33.47 6.90
CA GLY A 53 -7.87 -32.94 5.77
C GLY A 53 -8.07 -31.42 5.73
N ALA A 54 -7.39 -30.63 6.57
CA ALA A 54 -7.58 -29.17 6.62
C ALA A 54 -6.56 -28.41 5.74
N ILE A 55 -7.02 -27.30 5.13
CA ILE A 55 -6.17 -26.36 4.38
C ILE A 55 -5.07 -25.79 5.31
N PRO A 56 -3.83 -25.58 4.83
CA PRO A 56 -2.78 -24.92 5.61
C PRO A 56 -3.22 -23.57 6.21
N ILE A 57 -2.77 -23.21 7.41
CA ILE A 57 -3.18 -21.98 8.09
C ILE A 57 -2.57 -20.80 7.37
N TRP A 58 -1.36 -20.95 6.84
CA TRP A 58 -0.76 -19.93 5.99
C TRP A 58 -1.65 -19.61 4.80
N MET A 59 -2.25 -20.60 4.16
CA MET A 59 -3.16 -20.37 3.04
C MET A 59 -4.48 -19.75 3.51
N ALA A 60 -5.06 -20.25 4.60
CA ALA A 60 -6.33 -19.72 5.13
C ALA A 60 -6.25 -18.28 5.67
N LEU A 61 -5.08 -17.85 6.16
CA LEU A 61 -4.90 -16.50 6.69
C LEU A 61 -4.49 -15.47 5.65
N PHE A 62 -3.79 -15.90 4.60
CA PHE A 62 -3.16 -14.99 3.64
C PHE A 62 -3.77 -15.01 2.24
N ASN A 63 -4.19 -16.15 1.69
CA ASN A 63 -4.74 -16.24 0.33
C ASN A 63 -6.25 -15.96 0.34
N GLU A 64 -6.68 -14.75 -0.01
CA GLU A 64 -8.08 -14.27 0.18
C GLU A 64 -8.52 -14.32 1.66
N GLY A 65 -7.53 -14.26 2.55
CA GLY A 65 -7.68 -14.49 3.98
C GLY A 65 -7.89 -13.22 4.79
N LEU A 66 -7.71 -13.35 6.10
CA LEU A 66 -7.87 -12.24 7.04
C LEU A 66 -6.85 -11.10 6.78
N VAL A 67 -5.63 -11.44 6.34
CA VAL A 67 -4.57 -10.45 6.08
C VAL A 67 -4.96 -9.54 4.92
N GLU A 68 -5.40 -10.12 3.81
CA GLU A 68 -5.86 -9.38 2.63
C GLU A 68 -7.10 -8.54 2.92
N ILE A 69 -8.10 -9.10 3.64
CA ILE A 69 -9.28 -8.33 4.07
C ILE A 69 -8.87 -7.10 4.91
N ALA A 70 -7.87 -7.24 5.80
CA ALA A 70 -7.39 -6.12 6.59
C ALA A 70 -6.68 -5.05 5.74
N GLN A 71 -5.93 -5.46 4.71
CA GLN A 71 -5.36 -4.53 3.73
C GLN A 71 -6.47 -3.75 3.02
N TRP A 72 -7.49 -4.44 2.49
CA TRP A 72 -8.63 -3.82 1.80
C TRP A 72 -9.33 -2.81 2.68
N ILE A 73 -9.51 -3.12 3.98
CA ILE A 73 -10.09 -2.19 4.96
C ILE A 73 -9.20 -0.94 5.12
N PHE A 74 -7.89 -1.10 5.29
CA PHE A 74 -6.99 0.06 5.41
C PHE A 74 -6.95 0.91 4.15
N ILE A 75 -6.92 0.29 2.97
CA ILE A 75 -6.95 0.99 1.68
C ILE A 75 -8.28 1.74 1.51
N ALA A 76 -9.42 1.11 1.81
CA ALA A 76 -10.74 1.74 1.72
C ALA A 76 -10.86 2.94 2.67
N LEU A 77 -10.42 2.79 3.93
CA LEU A 77 -10.40 3.88 4.91
C LEU A 77 -9.48 5.02 4.45
N PHE A 78 -8.33 4.69 3.85
CA PHE A 78 -7.44 5.66 3.25
C PHE A 78 -8.12 6.41 2.10
N VAL A 79 -8.73 5.72 1.13
CA VAL A 79 -9.37 6.33 -0.04
C VAL A 79 -10.45 7.33 0.39
N VAL A 80 -11.35 6.92 1.29
CA VAL A 80 -12.42 7.79 1.82
C VAL A 80 -11.82 8.97 2.58
N GLY A 81 -10.85 8.72 3.46
CA GLY A 81 -10.25 9.78 4.27
C GLY A 81 -9.41 10.77 3.48
N ALA A 82 -8.69 10.30 2.46
CA ALA A 82 -7.92 11.11 1.53
C ALA A 82 -8.83 11.98 0.65
N GLY A 83 -9.94 11.41 0.15
CA GLY A 83 -10.97 12.17 -0.57
C GLY A 83 -11.62 13.26 0.29
N TYR A 84 -11.93 12.94 1.55
CA TYR A 84 -12.44 13.92 2.52
C TYR A 84 -11.44 15.06 2.76
N LEU A 85 -10.16 14.72 3.03
CA LEU A 85 -9.09 15.69 3.24
C LEU A 85 -8.92 16.61 2.02
N ALA A 86 -8.93 16.02 0.83
CA ALA A 86 -8.82 16.75 -0.43
C ALA A 86 -9.99 17.73 -0.61
N GLY A 87 -11.22 17.29 -0.38
CA GLY A 87 -12.42 18.13 -0.48
C GLY A 87 -12.39 19.33 0.45
N MET A 88 -11.92 19.13 1.69
CA MET A 88 -11.88 20.19 2.71
C MET A 88 -10.81 21.25 2.43
N TYR A 89 -9.62 20.86 1.95
CA TYR A 89 -8.49 21.78 1.78
C TYR A 89 -8.25 22.28 0.35
N ARG A 90 -9.07 21.89 -0.65
CA ARG A 90 -8.87 22.23 -2.07
C ARG A 90 -8.73 23.72 -2.40
N PHE A 91 -9.31 24.60 -1.58
CA PHE A 91 -9.31 26.06 -1.78
C PHE A 91 -8.58 26.82 -0.66
N THR A 92 -7.67 26.14 0.03
CA THR A 92 -6.87 26.71 1.11
C THR A 92 -5.40 26.82 0.72
N GLU A 93 -4.58 27.41 1.57
CA GLU A 93 -3.12 27.38 1.45
C GLU A 93 -2.54 25.95 1.38
N TYR A 94 -3.26 24.95 1.92
CA TYR A 94 -2.89 23.53 1.88
C TYR A 94 -3.36 22.80 0.62
N ALA A 95 -3.78 23.51 -0.43
CA ALA A 95 -4.27 22.89 -1.67
C ALA A 95 -3.27 21.93 -2.33
N GLY A 96 -1.95 22.12 -2.12
CA GLY A 96 -0.92 21.18 -2.58
C GLY A 96 -1.03 19.80 -1.92
N ILE A 97 -1.28 19.77 -0.61
CA ILE A 97 -1.54 18.54 0.15
C ILE A 97 -2.86 17.91 -0.30
N ALA A 98 -3.90 18.72 -0.48
CA ALA A 98 -5.20 18.24 -0.95
C ALA A 98 -5.10 17.54 -2.32
N ARG A 99 -4.36 18.12 -3.27
CA ARG A 99 -4.13 17.52 -4.61
C ARG A 99 -3.34 16.21 -4.54
N PHE A 100 -2.34 16.13 -3.66
CA PHE A 100 -1.61 14.88 -3.43
C PHE A 100 -2.56 13.75 -3.04
N TYR A 101 -3.34 13.95 -1.97
CA TYR A 101 -4.25 12.93 -1.45
C TYR A 101 -5.40 12.62 -2.40
N LEU A 102 -5.88 13.60 -3.18
CA LEU A 102 -6.88 13.36 -4.22
C LEU A 102 -6.34 12.37 -5.27
N VAL A 103 -5.19 12.68 -5.88
CA VAL A 103 -4.60 11.81 -6.92
C VAL A 103 -4.28 10.43 -6.35
N LEU A 104 -3.71 10.39 -5.14
CA LEU A 104 -3.35 9.13 -4.48
C LEU A 104 -4.60 8.29 -4.18
N SER A 105 -5.70 8.91 -3.74
CA SER A 105 -6.97 8.22 -3.50
C SER A 105 -7.58 7.60 -4.76
N ILE A 106 -7.46 8.26 -5.92
CA ILE A 106 -7.89 7.70 -7.21
C ILE A 106 -7.06 6.46 -7.54
N GLY A 107 -5.73 6.54 -7.39
CA GLY A 107 -4.84 5.39 -7.61
C GLY A 107 -5.18 4.19 -6.74
N PHE A 108 -5.30 4.41 -5.43
CA PHE A 108 -5.63 3.32 -4.50
C PHE A 108 -7.08 2.82 -4.63
N ALA A 109 -8.01 3.63 -5.13
CA ALA A 109 -9.33 3.13 -5.50
C ALA A 109 -9.26 2.16 -6.68
N PHE A 110 -8.43 2.45 -7.70
CA PHE A 110 -8.21 1.52 -8.80
C PHE A 110 -7.49 0.25 -8.36
N ILE A 111 -6.47 0.37 -7.48
CA ILE A 111 -5.80 -0.81 -6.89
C ILE A 111 -6.83 -1.67 -6.17
N LEU A 112 -7.69 -1.10 -5.32
CA LEU A 112 -8.71 -1.87 -4.60
C LEU A 112 -9.73 -2.54 -5.53
N ILE A 113 -10.12 -1.88 -6.61
CA ILE A 113 -11.01 -2.48 -7.64
C ILE A 113 -10.30 -3.62 -8.36
N GLU A 114 -9.00 -3.46 -8.63
CA GLU A 114 -8.20 -4.46 -9.30
C GLU A 114 -8.00 -5.71 -8.44
N GLU A 115 -7.59 -5.56 -7.18
CA GLU A 115 -7.44 -6.68 -6.23
C GLU A 115 -8.77 -7.43 -6.04
N ALA A 116 -9.89 -6.70 -5.85
CA ALA A 116 -11.20 -7.34 -5.64
C ALA A 116 -11.77 -8.05 -6.90
N GLY A 117 -11.27 -7.70 -8.08
CA GLY A 117 -11.77 -8.21 -9.36
C GLY A 117 -10.78 -9.13 -10.09
N ASP A 118 -9.57 -9.28 -9.55
CA ASP A 118 -8.44 -9.98 -10.17
C ASP A 118 -8.22 -9.61 -11.66
N VAL A 119 -8.33 -8.31 -11.96
CA VAL A 119 -8.39 -7.84 -13.35
C VAL A 119 -7.06 -8.10 -14.06
N ARG A 120 -5.92 -8.02 -13.35
CA ARG A 120 -4.60 -8.28 -13.92
C ARG A 120 -4.45 -9.72 -14.40
N LEU A 121 -4.84 -10.71 -13.59
CA LEU A 121 -4.65 -12.11 -13.95
C LEU A 121 -5.64 -12.52 -15.03
N ILE A 122 -6.90 -12.07 -14.95
CA ILE A 122 -7.90 -12.32 -16.00
C ILE A 122 -7.42 -11.79 -17.36
N LEU A 123 -6.86 -10.58 -17.41
CA LEU A 123 -6.34 -10.02 -18.66
C LEU A 123 -5.11 -10.78 -19.14
N ALA A 124 -4.19 -11.13 -18.24
CA ALA A 124 -3.01 -11.90 -18.58
C ALA A 124 -3.38 -13.28 -19.15
N GLU A 125 -4.31 -14.00 -18.53
CA GLU A 125 -4.79 -15.28 -19.04
C GLU A 125 -5.46 -15.14 -20.41
N ALA A 126 -6.28 -14.10 -20.62
CA ALA A 126 -6.91 -13.85 -21.90
C ALA A 126 -5.87 -13.62 -23.01
N ILE A 127 -4.81 -12.87 -22.71
CA ILE A 127 -3.68 -12.65 -23.60
C ILE A 127 -2.94 -13.97 -23.88
N GLY A 128 -2.66 -14.77 -22.85
CA GLY A 128 -2.01 -16.07 -22.99
C GLY A 128 -2.81 -17.05 -23.86
N ARG A 129 -4.14 -17.06 -23.73
CA ARG A 129 -5.04 -17.88 -24.58
C ARG A 129 -4.99 -17.49 -26.06
N TRP A 130 -4.74 -16.21 -26.38
CA TRP A 130 -4.70 -15.73 -27.77
C TRP A 130 -3.33 -15.79 -28.41
N TYR A 131 -2.27 -15.51 -27.66
CA TYR A 131 -0.91 -15.38 -28.19
C TYR A 131 0.03 -16.52 -27.80
N GLY A 132 -0.41 -17.42 -26.91
CA GLY A 132 0.37 -18.54 -26.41
C GLY A 132 1.09 -18.24 -25.09
N TYR A 133 1.91 -19.21 -24.65
CA TYR A 133 2.60 -19.18 -23.36
C TYR A 133 3.71 -18.11 -23.28
N GLU A 134 4.37 -17.84 -24.41
CA GLU A 134 5.45 -16.85 -24.50
C GLU A 134 5.13 -15.77 -25.52
N ILE A 135 5.34 -14.51 -25.13
CA ILE A 135 5.15 -13.33 -25.97
C ILE A 135 6.44 -12.53 -25.93
N LEU A 136 7.09 -12.40 -27.08
CA LEU A 136 8.39 -11.72 -27.21
C LEU A 136 9.50 -12.28 -26.28
N GLY A 137 9.44 -13.59 -25.97
CA GLY A 137 10.40 -14.26 -25.08
C GLY A 137 10.13 -14.07 -23.59
N PHE A 138 8.99 -13.48 -23.22
CA PHE A 138 8.55 -13.34 -21.84
C PHE A 138 7.30 -14.19 -21.57
N HIS A 139 7.16 -14.66 -20.33
CA HIS A 139 5.97 -15.33 -19.86
C HIS A 139 4.73 -14.43 -20.06
N TYR A 140 3.61 -14.99 -20.52
CA TYR A 140 2.40 -14.20 -20.82
C TYR A 140 1.90 -13.40 -19.62
N HIS A 141 2.05 -13.90 -18.38
CA HIS A 141 1.73 -13.14 -17.16
C HIS A 141 2.52 -11.83 -17.09
N VAL A 142 3.84 -11.85 -17.32
CA VAL A 142 4.66 -10.63 -17.26
C VAL A 142 4.18 -9.60 -18.28
N VAL A 143 3.92 -10.02 -19.52
CA VAL A 143 3.48 -9.12 -20.60
C VAL A 143 2.06 -8.62 -20.37
N GLY A 144 1.18 -9.49 -19.86
CA GLY A 144 -0.24 -9.19 -19.65
C GLY A 144 -0.52 -8.31 -18.44
N THR A 145 0.21 -8.50 -17.34
CA THR A 145 0.03 -7.70 -16.11
C THR A 145 0.73 -6.35 -16.20
N LEU A 146 1.83 -6.23 -16.96
CA LEU A 146 2.66 -5.01 -16.99
C LEU A 146 1.87 -3.74 -17.36
N PRO A 147 0.98 -3.71 -18.38
CA PRO A 147 0.19 -2.52 -18.68
C PRO A 147 -0.78 -2.13 -17.55
N VAL A 148 -1.36 -3.13 -16.87
CA VAL A 148 -2.26 -2.91 -15.73
C VAL A 148 -1.48 -2.33 -14.56
N MET A 149 -0.35 -2.95 -14.20
CA MET A 149 0.53 -2.46 -13.15
C MET A 149 1.08 -1.06 -13.44
N ALA A 150 1.45 -0.77 -14.69
CA ALA A 150 1.89 0.57 -15.10
C ALA A 150 0.77 1.61 -14.94
N PHE A 151 -0.47 1.26 -15.28
CA PHE A 151 -1.63 2.12 -15.08
C PHE A 151 -1.92 2.35 -13.59
N LEU A 152 -1.89 1.30 -12.77
CA LEU A 152 -2.10 1.41 -11.32
C LEU A 152 -1.00 2.25 -10.65
N ALA A 153 0.27 2.01 -11.00
CA ALA A 153 1.41 2.74 -10.46
C ALA A 153 1.48 4.20 -10.93
N PHE A 154 0.87 4.55 -12.07
CA PHE A 154 0.88 5.91 -12.59
C PHE A 154 0.37 6.93 -11.56
N PHE A 155 -0.75 6.66 -10.89
CA PHE A 155 -1.35 7.62 -9.97
C PHE A 155 -0.50 7.86 -8.71
N PRO A 156 -0.06 6.82 -7.96
CA PRO A 156 0.83 7.01 -6.82
C PRO A 156 2.15 7.68 -7.22
N VAL A 157 2.78 7.27 -8.32
CA VAL A 157 4.05 7.86 -8.76
C VAL A 157 3.85 9.31 -9.17
N TYR A 158 2.79 9.63 -9.91
CA TYR A 158 2.47 11.01 -10.29
C TYR A 158 2.18 11.88 -9.06
N ALA A 159 1.43 11.37 -8.07
CA ALA A 159 1.17 12.07 -6.82
C ALA A 159 2.49 12.40 -6.09
N LEU A 160 3.39 11.42 -5.97
CA LEU A 160 4.69 11.58 -5.31
C LEU A 160 5.57 12.62 -6.03
N VAL A 161 5.77 12.46 -7.33
CA VAL A 161 6.65 13.34 -8.12
C VAL A 161 6.10 14.76 -8.16
N ARG A 162 4.79 14.92 -8.40
CA ARG A 162 4.19 16.24 -8.63
C ARG A 162 3.87 16.99 -7.35
N TYR A 163 3.43 16.29 -6.31
CA TYR A 163 2.87 16.88 -5.10
C TYR A 163 3.52 16.39 -3.80
N GLY A 164 4.36 15.36 -3.83
CA GLY A 164 4.97 14.75 -2.63
C GLY A 164 5.74 15.74 -1.75
N ARG A 165 6.34 16.79 -2.34
CA ARG A 165 6.99 17.87 -1.60
C ARG A 165 6.07 18.58 -0.58
N HIS A 166 4.76 18.64 -0.85
CA HIS A 166 3.79 19.28 0.04
C HIS A 166 3.49 18.39 1.25
N VAL A 167 3.35 17.08 1.04
CA VAL A 167 3.20 16.12 2.15
C VAL A 167 4.50 15.99 2.94
N TRP A 168 5.66 16.12 2.30
CA TRP A 168 6.95 16.15 2.97
C TRP A 168 7.12 17.29 3.98
N GLN A 169 6.32 18.36 3.88
CA GLN A 169 6.31 19.42 4.89
C GLN A 169 5.66 18.97 6.21
N CYS A 170 4.84 17.91 6.18
CA CYS A 170 4.27 17.28 7.37
C CYS A 170 5.31 16.34 8.00
N SER A 171 6.10 16.87 8.94
CA SER A 171 7.22 16.14 9.56
C SER A 171 6.83 14.77 10.11
N SER A 172 5.63 14.63 10.68
CA SER A 172 5.15 13.37 11.25
C SER A 172 4.77 12.33 10.19
N ALA A 173 4.51 12.75 8.95
CA ALA A 173 4.08 11.87 7.86
C ALA A 173 5.24 11.28 7.04
N ARG A 174 6.45 11.86 7.12
CA ARG A 174 7.59 11.52 6.24
C ARG A 174 7.97 10.05 6.26
N TRP A 175 8.11 9.48 7.45
CA TRP A 175 8.54 8.08 7.60
C TRP A 175 7.47 7.12 7.07
N TYR A 176 6.20 7.43 7.28
CA TYR A 176 5.10 6.63 6.73
C TYR A 176 5.01 6.72 5.21
N LEU A 177 5.28 7.90 4.63
CA LEU A 177 5.37 8.09 3.18
C LEU A 177 6.50 7.22 2.60
N VAL A 178 7.70 7.28 3.20
CA VAL A 178 8.86 6.48 2.75
C VAL A 178 8.59 4.99 2.89
N ALA A 179 8.04 4.56 4.04
CA ALA A 179 7.70 3.17 4.28
C ALA A 179 6.64 2.67 3.28
N MET A 180 5.56 3.44 3.07
CA MET A 180 4.51 3.07 2.13
C MET A 180 5.04 2.88 0.71
N TYR A 181 5.71 3.87 0.13
CA TYR A 181 6.24 3.74 -1.23
C TYR A 181 7.35 2.69 -1.32
N GLY A 182 8.25 2.62 -0.34
CA GLY A 182 9.37 1.70 -0.36
C GLY A 182 8.94 0.24 -0.24
N ILE A 183 8.06 -0.07 0.72
CA ILE A 183 7.58 -1.44 0.96
C ILE A 183 6.64 -1.85 -0.17
N TYR A 184 5.67 -1.02 -0.54
CA TYR A 184 4.70 -1.36 -1.58
C TYR A 184 5.37 -1.51 -2.95
N ALA A 185 6.26 -0.59 -3.35
CA ALA A 185 6.97 -0.74 -4.62
C ALA A 185 7.88 -1.97 -4.63
N GLY A 186 8.51 -2.29 -3.49
CA GLY A 186 9.30 -3.52 -3.36
C GLY A 186 8.45 -4.78 -3.55
N SER A 187 7.30 -4.83 -2.88
CA SER A 187 6.31 -5.92 -2.98
C SER A 187 5.88 -6.14 -4.42
N GLN A 188 5.42 -5.07 -5.08
CA GLN A 188 4.85 -5.10 -6.43
C GLN A 188 5.91 -5.38 -7.51
N LEU A 189 7.16 -4.92 -7.32
CA LEU A 189 8.28 -5.33 -8.18
C LEU A 189 8.62 -6.81 -7.99
N GLY A 190 8.50 -7.32 -6.76
CA GLY A 190 8.54 -8.74 -6.46
C GLY A 190 7.54 -9.49 -7.34
N ALA A 191 6.26 -9.18 -7.15
CA ALA A 191 5.12 -9.81 -7.82
C ALA A 191 5.28 -9.81 -9.35
N GLN A 192 5.58 -8.63 -9.91
CA GLN A 192 5.71 -8.46 -11.37
C GLN A 192 6.87 -9.27 -11.96
N THR A 193 7.90 -9.56 -11.17
CA THR A 193 9.07 -10.34 -11.61
C THR A 193 9.01 -11.80 -11.18
N SER A 194 7.97 -12.24 -10.48
CA SER A 194 7.88 -13.57 -9.87
C SER A 194 8.04 -14.72 -10.89
N HIS A 195 7.59 -14.49 -12.12
CA HIS A 195 7.66 -15.43 -13.24
C HIS A 195 8.99 -15.37 -14.02
N ILE A 196 9.91 -14.48 -13.67
CA ILE A 196 11.21 -14.38 -14.33
C ILE A 196 12.15 -15.41 -13.69
N GLU A 197 12.58 -16.41 -14.45
CA GLU A 197 13.55 -17.43 -14.02
C GLU A 197 13.16 -18.18 -12.72
N GLY A 198 11.87 -18.16 -12.33
CA GLY A 198 11.36 -18.87 -11.15
C GLY A 198 11.98 -18.43 -9.83
N TRP A 199 12.48 -17.19 -9.72
CA TRP A 199 13.19 -16.75 -8.52
C TRP A 199 12.32 -16.77 -7.25
N TYR A 200 11.00 -16.58 -7.37
CA TYR A 200 10.05 -16.76 -6.26
C TYR A 200 10.13 -18.18 -5.68
N ALA A 201 10.06 -19.20 -6.54
CA ALA A 201 10.17 -20.59 -6.13
C ALA A 201 11.56 -20.90 -5.54
N HIS A 202 12.63 -20.33 -6.09
CA HIS A 202 13.97 -20.48 -5.53
C HIS A 202 14.10 -19.85 -4.14
N PHE A 203 13.58 -18.63 -3.96
CA PHE A 203 13.62 -17.93 -2.68
C PHE A 203 12.72 -18.60 -1.64
N GLY A 204 11.52 -19.02 -2.03
CA GLY A 204 10.61 -19.80 -1.17
C GLY A 204 11.21 -21.13 -0.72
N ASN A 205 11.90 -21.84 -1.61
CA ASN A 205 12.63 -23.06 -1.25
C ASN A 205 13.78 -22.77 -0.29
N TRP A 206 14.51 -21.68 -0.51
CA TRP A 206 15.55 -21.24 0.41
C TRP A 206 14.97 -20.95 1.81
N LEU A 207 13.83 -20.27 1.92
CA LEU A 207 13.15 -20.06 3.20
C LEU A 207 12.67 -21.38 3.81
N ASN A 208 12.10 -22.28 3.01
CA ASN A 208 11.66 -23.60 3.47
C ASN A 208 12.79 -24.39 4.11
N ILE A 209 13.95 -24.42 3.47
CA ILE A 209 15.12 -25.13 4.00
C ILE A 209 15.69 -24.44 5.24
N ASN A 210 15.92 -23.12 5.18
CA ASN A 210 16.71 -22.41 6.20
C ASN A 210 15.90 -21.92 7.40
N ILE A 211 14.60 -21.64 7.22
CA ILE A 211 13.72 -21.12 8.28
C ILE A 211 12.77 -22.21 8.77
N PHE A 212 12.13 -22.94 7.84
CA PHE A 212 11.11 -23.94 8.21
C PHE A 212 11.67 -25.36 8.38
N GLY A 213 12.93 -25.61 8.00
CA GLY A 213 13.55 -26.94 8.09
C GLY A 213 12.86 -27.98 7.20
N SER A 214 12.38 -27.58 6.03
CA SER A 214 11.60 -28.38 5.07
C SER A 214 10.27 -28.90 5.63
N ARG A 215 9.64 -28.13 6.54
CA ARG A 215 8.37 -28.50 7.20
C ARG A 215 7.17 -27.71 6.69
N LEU A 216 7.33 -26.88 5.67
CA LEU A 216 6.19 -26.17 5.11
C LEU A 216 5.19 -27.21 4.56
N PRO A 217 3.92 -27.19 5.03
CA PRO A 217 2.96 -28.22 4.68
C PRO A 217 2.54 -28.11 3.21
N GLU A 218 2.41 -29.26 2.57
CA GLU A 218 2.04 -29.37 1.16
C GLU A 218 0.51 -29.41 1.01
N PRO A 219 -0.13 -28.42 0.35
CA PRO A 219 -1.51 -28.54 -0.10
C PRO A 219 -1.65 -29.69 -1.09
N TRP A 220 -2.85 -30.27 -1.18
CA TRP A 220 -3.05 -31.53 -1.89
C TRP A 220 -2.83 -31.36 -3.40
N GLY A 221 -1.87 -32.12 -3.96
CA GLY A 221 -1.61 -32.16 -5.40
C GLY A 221 -0.75 -31.03 -5.94
N MET A 222 -0.09 -30.24 -5.08
CA MET A 222 0.88 -29.23 -5.52
C MET A 222 2.31 -29.77 -5.48
N GLU A 223 3.11 -29.39 -6.47
CA GLU A 223 4.53 -29.70 -6.50
C GLU A 223 5.30 -28.81 -5.50
N PRO A 224 6.42 -29.27 -4.92
CA PRO A 224 7.20 -28.48 -3.95
C PRO A 224 7.61 -27.09 -4.43
N GLY A 225 7.88 -26.93 -5.73
CA GLY A 225 8.22 -25.63 -6.34
C GLY A 225 7.04 -24.65 -6.35
N GLU A 226 5.82 -25.14 -6.56
CA GLU A 226 4.59 -24.33 -6.54
C GLU A 226 4.27 -23.86 -5.13
N ILE A 227 4.50 -24.72 -4.13
CA ILE A 227 4.30 -24.37 -2.72
C ILE A 227 5.27 -23.27 -2.29
N ALA A 228 6.53 -23.40 -2.67
CA ALA A 228 7.54 -22.38 -2.42
C ALA A 228 7.16 -21.03 -3.06
N TYR A 229 6.68 -21.07 -4.30
CA TYR A 229 6.16 -19.88 -4.99
C TYR A 229 4.99 -19.25 -4.22
N LEU A 230 3.94 -20.03 -3.95
CA LEU A 230 2.71 -19.56 -3.29
C LEU A 230 2.97 -19.07 -1.86
N PHE A 231 3.99 -19.59 -1.20
CA PHE A 231 4.37 -19.11 0.12
C PHE A 231 4.99 -17.70 0.06
N ILE A 232 5.83 -17.42 -0.94
CA ILE A 232 6.34 -16.05 -1.12
C ILE A 232 5.20 -15.11 -1.49
N ASP A 233 4.42 -15.51 -2.50
CA ASP A 233 3.28 -14.76 -3.05
C ASP A 233 2.25 -14.46 -1.94
N ASN A 234 1.70 -15.49 -1.32
CA ASN A 234 0.65 -15.28 -0.33
C ASN A 234 1.19 -14.87 1.04
N VAL A 235 2.30 -15.41 1.55
CA VAL A 235 2.65 -15.15 2.96
C VAL A 235 3.57 -13.94 3.10
N VAL A 236 4.62 -13.87 2.28
CA VAL A 236 5.63 -12.82 2.39
C VAL A 236 5.13 -11.53 1.77
N GLU A 237 4.56 -11.57 0.56
CA GLU A 237 4.06 -10.40 -0.14
C GLU A 237 2.92 -9.74 0.64
N GLU A 238 1.84 -10.47 0.91
CA GLU A 238 0.69 -9.98 1.70
C GLU A 238 1.10 -9.40 3.08
N SER A 239 2.15 -9.94 3.70
CA SER A 239 2.70 -9.36 4.93
C SER A 239 3.27 -7.96 4.71
N LEU A 240 4.04 -7.78 3.64
CA LEU A 240 4.60 -6.49 3.25
C LEU A 240 3.49 -5.53 2.82
N GLU A 241 2.49 -6.01 2.09
CA GLU A 241 1.37 -5.21 1.64
C GLU A 241 0.48 -4.72 2.78
N LEU A 242 0.21 -5.55 3.79
CA LEU A 242 -0.50 -5.13 5.00
C LEU A 242 0.28 -4.06 5.78
N ILE A 243 1.60 -4.19 5.88
CA ILE A 243 2.43 -3.17 6.51
C ILE A 243 2.41 -1.87 5.69
N ALA A 244 2.46 -1.97 4.35
CA ALA A 244 2.38 -0.83 3.46
C ALA A 244 1.01 -0.12 3.52
N ALA A 245 -0.10 -0.87 3.55
CA ALA A 245 -1.46 -0.36 3.71
C ALA A 245 -1.64 0.31 5.09
N GLY A 246 -1.07 -0.27 6.15
CA GLY A 246 -1.00 0.34 7.47
C GLY A 246 -0.22 1.67 7.46
N ALA A 247 0.94 1.71 6.81
CA ALA A 247 1.74 2.92 6.65
C ALA A 247 1.02 3.98 5.79
N LEU A 248 0.32 3.58 4.73
CA LEU A 248 -0.51 4.43 3.89
C LEU A 248 -1.58 5.17 4.72
N PHE A 249 -2.32 4.43 5.54
CA PHE A 249 -3.35 5.03 6.38
C PHE A 249 -2.76 5.86 7.52
N ALA A 250 -1.67 5.40 8.14
CA ALA A 250 -0.93 6.17 9.14
C ALA A 250 -0.40 7.50 8.59
N MET A 251 0.08 7.52 7.35
CA MET A 251 0.53 8.75 6.66
C MET A 251 -0.60 9.78 6.58
N LEU A 252 -1.81 9.36 6.19
CA LEU A 252 -2.98 10.22 6.14
C LEU A 252 -3.31 10.81 7.52
N LEU A 253 -3.37 9.96 8.55
CA LEU A 253 -3.65 10.40 9.93
C LEU A 253 -2.56 11.35 10.47
N ALA A 254 -1.31 11.11 10.11
CA ALA A 254 -0.18 11.95 10.50
C ALA A 254 -0.28 13.34 9.86
N THR A 255 -0.56 13.41 8.55
CA THR A 255 -0.82 14.69 7.86
C THR A 255 -1.99 15.43 8.49
N ILE A 256 -3.10 14.75 8.78
CA ILE A 256 -4.25 15.36 9.47
C ILE A 256 -3.84 15.90 10.85
N SER A 257 -3.04 15.15 11.61
CA SER A 257 -2.55 15.58 12.93
C SER A 257 -1.72 16.86 12.84
N ASP A 258 -0.83 16.96 11.84
CA ASP A 258 0.01 18.14 11.63
C ASP A 258 -0.80 19.35 11.16
N LEU A 259 -1.75 19.16 10.25
CA LEU A 259 -2.67 20.21 9.81
C LEU A 259 -3.51 20.75 10.97
N ARG A 260 -4.05 19.88 11.82
CA ARG A 260 -4.84 20.26 13.00
C ARG A 260 -4.04 21.07 14.03
N LYS A 261 -2.74 20.84 14.10
CA LYS A 261 -1.83 21.50 15.05
C LYS A 261 -1.10 22.69 14.41
N ASN A 262 -1.44 23.07 13.18
CA ASN A 262 -0.77 24.11 12.39
C ASN A 262 0.75 23.92 12.33
N ARG A 263 1.20 22.66 12.17
CA ARG A 263 2.63 22.30 12.10
C ARG A 263 3.20 22.25 10.69
N VAL A 264 2.36 22.54 9.69
CA VAL A 264 2.76 22.52 8.28
C VAL A 264 3.31 23.90 7.92
N SER A 265 4.61 23.98 7.60
CA SER A 265 5.23 25.24 7.19
C SER A 265 4.72 25.67 5.80
N VAL A 266 3.99 26.77 5.71
CA VAL A 266 3.52 27.34 4.44
C VAL A 266 4.66 28.12 3.79
N ARG A 267 5.62 27.39 3.20
CA ARG A 267 6.82 27.99 2.59
C ARG A 267 6.50 28.99 1.47
N VAL A 268 5.37 28.79 0.77
CA VAL A 268 4.94 29.64 -0.36
C VAL A 268 4.58 31.05 0.08
N GLN A 269 4.04 31.22 1.29
CA GLN A 269 3.69 32.54 1.81
C GLN A 269 4.95 33.31 2.21
N GLN A 270 5.92 32.60 2.80
CA GLN A 270 7.24 33.16 3.13
C GLN A 270 8.03 33.55 1.87
N ASP A 271 7.99 32.73 0.82
CA ASP A 271 8.67 33.04 -0.45
C ASP A 271 8.02 34.22 -1.18
N MET A 272 6.68 34.35 -1.14
CA MET A 272 5.98 35.50 -1.72
C MET A 272 6.18 36.79 -0.90
N GLU A 273 6.13 36.70 0.44
CA GLU A 273 6.45 37.83 1.30
C GLU A 273 7.91 38.27 1.11
N ALA A 274 8.84 37.32 0.95
CA ALA A 274 10.24 37.63 0.65
C ALA A 274 10.39 38.35 -0.71
N LEU A 275 9.68 37.90 -1.75
CA LEU A 275 9.68 38.57 -3.05
C LEU A 275 9.07 39.97 -2.98
N GLN A 276 7.93 40.14 -2.31
CA GLN A 276 7.29 41.45 -2.14
C GLN A 276 8.16 42.42 -1.33
N ASN A 277 8.84 41.93 -0.29
CA ASN A 277 9.77 42.73 0.50
C ASN A 277 11.02 43.13 -0.31
N LEU A 278 11.50 42.27 -1.21
CA LEU A 278 12.60 42.59 -2.13
C LEU A 278 12.19 43.67 -3.13
N GLU A 279 10.98 43.58 -3.69
CA GLU A 279 10.45 44.60 -4.61
C GLU A 279 10.26 45.94 -3.91
N ALA A 280 9.76 45.95 -2.68
CA ALA A 280 9.57 47.18 -1.88
C ALA A 280 10.88 47.84 -1.45
N GLN A 281 11.99 47.09 -1.34
CA GLN A 281 13.31 47.66 -1.05
C GLN A 281 13.99 48.28 -2.28
N GLN A 282 13.53 47.93 -3.48
CA GLN A 282 14.07 48.44 -4.75
C GLN A 282 13.34 49.71 -5.24
N SER A 283 12.21 50.07 -4.62
CA SER A 283 11.43 51.29 -4.89
C SER A 283 11.75 52.42 -3.92
#